data_AF-A0A0R7VI72-F1
#
_entry.id   AF-A0A0R7VI72-F1
#
_cell.length_a   1.000
_cell.length_b   1.000
_cell.length_c   1.000
_cell.angle_alpha   90.00
_cell.angle_beta   90.00
_cell.angle_gamma   90.00
#
_symmetry.space_group_name_H-M   'P 1'
#
loop_
_entity.id
_entity.type
_entity.pdbx_description
1 polymer ?
#
loop_
_entity_poly.entity_id
_entity_poly.type
_entity_poly.pdbx_seq_one_letter_code
_entity_poly.pdbx_strand_id
1 'polypeptide(L)'
;SQPDLLHQLVTILNPNILMKANVPIYRTDQRAGEFVVTFPRSYHTGFNQGYNFAEAVNFAPADWISIGRECVNHYSSLKRICVFSHDELICNMVSSCDDLAPKAAELVYDDLNEMVKFERV
;
A
#
# COMPACT_ATOMS: atom_id res chain seq x y z
N SER A 1 -23.72 6.89 8.51
CA SER A 1 -22.88 5.70 8.22
C SER A 1 -21.43 6.05 8.52
N GLN A 2 -20.65 5.14 9.12
CA GLN A 2 -19.21 5.29 9.33
C GLN A 2 -18.48 4.47 8.24
N PRO A 3 -18.06 5.08 7.12
CA PRO A 3 -17.55 4.34 5.97
C PRO A 3 -16.18 3.67 6.23
N ASP A 4 -15.44 4.13 7.23
CA ASP A 4 -14.12 3.62 7.61
C ASP A 4 -14.15 2.56 8.74
N LEU A 5 -15.33 2.28 9.31
CA LEU A 5 -15.52 1.35 10.43
C LEU A 5 -14.90 -0.03 10.19
N LEU A 6 -14.98 -0.53 8.95
CA LEU A 6 -14.41 -1.82 8.54
C LEU A 6 -12.88 -1.87 8.62
N HIS A 7 -12.21 -0.72 8.61
CA HIS A 7 -10.75 -0.63 8.76
C HIS A 7 -10.32 -0.41 10.22
N GLN A 8 -11.24 0.04 11.08
CA GLN A 8 -11.00 0.20 12.52
C GLN A 8 -11.19 -1.12 13.28
N LEU A 9 -12.06 -2.00 12.77
CA LEU A 9 -12.32 -3.31 13.35
C LEU A 9 -11.34 -4.36 12.82
N VAL A 10 -10.52 -4.92 13.72
CA VAL A 10 -9.66 -6.06 13.40
C VAL A 10 -10.48 -7.34 13.52
N THR A 11 -10.50 -8.16 12.47
CA THR A 11 -11.16 -9.46 12.48
C THR A 11 -10.25 -10.54 11.90
N ILE A 12 -10.24 -11.72 12.53
CA ILE A 12 -9.66 -12.93 11.96
C ILE A 12 -10.82 -13.76 11.43
N LEU A 13 -10.90 -13.87 10.10
CA LEU A 13 -11.87 -14.72 9.42
C LEU A 13 -11.21 -16.03 9.02
N ASN A 14 -11.91 -17.14 9.26
CA ASN A 14 -11.47 -18.43 8.76
C ASN A 14 -11.31 -18.34 7.22
N PRO A 15 -10.14 -18.62 6.65
CA PRO A 15 -9.90 -18.42 5.22
C PRO A 15 -10.88 -19.19 4.33
N ASN A 16 -11.42 -20.32 4.81
CA ASN A 16 -12.42 -21.10 4.11
C ASN A 16 -13.73 -20.31 3.85
N ILE A 17 -14.07 -19.33 4.69
CA ILE A 17 -15.23 -18.46 4.47
C ILE A 17 -15.00 -17.58 3.23
N LEU A 18 -13.81 -16.99 3.12
CA LEU A 18 -13.42 -16.15 1.99
C LEU A 18 -13.29 -16.97 0.70
N MET A 19 -12.71 -18.17 0.78
CA MET A 19 -12.62 -19.09 -0.36
C MET A 19 -14.00 -19.48 -0.90
N LYS A 20 -14.98 -19.75 -0.01
CA LYS A 20 -16.38 -20.00 -0.41
C LYS A 20 -17.06 -18.79 -1.07
N ALA A 21 -16.57 -17.58 -0.79
CA ALA A 21 -17.00 -16.34 -1.42
C ALA A 21 -16.16 -15.98 -2.67
N ASN A 22 -15.39 -16.93 -3.21
CA ASN A 22 -14.51 -16.76 -4.38
C ASN A 22 -13.40 -15.70 -4.21
N VAL A 23 -12.98 -15.43 -2.98
CA VAL A 23 -11.78 -14.62 -2.72
C VAL A 23 -10.55 -15.53 -2.84
N PRO A 24 -9.55 -15.19 -3.67
CA PRO A 24 -8.34 -15.98 -3.79
C PRO A 24 -7.52 -15.90 -2.50
N ILE A 25 -7.16 -17.07 -1.97
CA ILE A 25 -6.40 -17.21 -0.71
C ILE A 25 -5.16 -18.06 -0.98
N TYR A 26 -4.03 -17.60 -0.45
CA TYR A 26 -2.75 -18.30 -0.49
C TYR A 26 -2.17 -18.35 0.93
N ARG A 27 -1.30 -19.34 1.20
CA ARG A 27 -0.61 -19.47 2.50
C ARG A 27 0.83 -19.95 2.32
N THR A 28 1.67 -19.63 3.30
CA THR A 28 3.03 -20.14 3.42
C THR A 28 3.39 -20.28 4.90
N ASP A 29 4.36 -21.16 5.20
CA ASP A 29 4.93 -21.32 6.53
C ASP A 29 6.33 -20.69 6.52
N GLN A 30 6.47 -19.44 6.98
CA GLN A 30 7.75 -18.73 7.03
C GLN A 30 8.71 -19.38 8.03
N ARG A 31 9.90 -19.75 7.57
CA ARG A 31 11.00 -20.31 8.37
C ARG A 31 12.06 -19.26 8.68
N ALA A 32 12.94 -19.57 9.64
CA ALA A 32 14.03 -18.68 10.02
C ALA A 32 14.96 -18.42 8.82
N GLY A 33 15.29 -17.16 8.58
CA GLY A 33 16.10 -16.73 7.43
C GLY A 33 15.31 -16.48 6.14
N GLU A 34 13.99 -16.72 6.13
CA GLU A 34 13.14 -16.45 4.97
C GLU A 34 12.49 -15.07 5.04
N PHE A 35 12.33 -14.44 3.87
CA PHE A 35 11.57 -13.21 3.70
C PHE A 35 10.15 -13.52 3.23
N VAL A 36 9.19 -12.76 3.75
CA VAL A 36 7.82 -12.69 3.21
C VAL A 36 7.60 -11.27 2.72
N VAL A 37 7.23 -11.13 1.44
CA VAL A 37 6.96 -9.83 0.82
C VAL A 37 5.46 -9.68 0.60
N THR A 38 4.88 -8.62 1.17
CA THR A 38 3.47 -8.27 0.98
C THR A 38 3.33 -7.16 -0.06
N PHE A 39 2.62 -7.45 -1.15
CA PHE A 39 2.39 -6.49 -2.22
C PHE A 39 1.32 -5.45 -1.84
N PRO A 40 1.29 -4.29 -2.52
CA PRO A 40 0.31 -3.24 -2.26
C PRO A 40 -1.13 -3.78 -2.29
N ARG A 41 -1.95 -3.38 -1.30
CA ARG A 41 -3.36 -3.79 -1.15
C ARG A 41 -3.57 -5.32 -1.00
N SER A 42 -2.52 -6.09 -0.72
CA SER A 42 -2.63 -7.50 -0.37
C SER A 42 -2.96 -7.68 1.12
N TYR A 43 -4.23 -7.96 1.43
CA TYR A 43 -4.62 -8.33 2.79
C TYR A 43 -3.90 -9.59 3.23
N HIS A 44 -3.39 -9.60 4.46
CA HIS A 44 -2.68 -10.72 5.04
C HIS A 44 -3.02 -10.87 6.53
N THR A 45 -2.94 -12.10 7.01
CA THR A 45 -3.12 -12.47 8.42
C THR A 45 -2.31 -13.74 8.69
N GLY A 46 -1.97 -14.00 9.94
CA GLY A 46 -1.16 -15.15 10.31
C GLY A 46 -1.08 -15.35 11.82
N PHE A 47 -0.39 -16.42 12.21
CA PHE A 47 -0.09 -16.74 13.60
C PHE A 47 1.28 -17.42 13.68
N ASN A 48 1.90 -17.37 14.86
CA ASN A 48 3.18 -18.02 15.11
C ASN A 48 2.97 -19.46 15.58
N GLN A 49 3.74 -20.39 15.02
CA GLN A 49 3.73 -21.81 15.43
C GLN A 49 4.41 -22.05 16.80
N GLY A 50 5.20 -21.10 17.27
CA GLY A 50 5.97 -21.18 18.51
C GLY A 50 6.75 -19.90 18.79
N TYR A 51 7.67 -19.94 19.74
CA TYR A 51 8.53 -18.80 20.07
C TYR A 51 9.42 -18.42 18.88
N ASN A 52 9.38 -17.16 18.47
CA ASN A 52 10.20 -16.62 17.40
C ASN A 52 10.46 -15.12 17.58
N PHE A 53 11.26 -14.56 16.68
CA PHE A 53 11.51 -13.14 16.56
C PHE A 53 11.47 -12.76 15.07
N ALA A 54 10.82 -11.65 14.74
CA ALA A 54 10.68 -11.16 13.38
C ALA A 54 10.78 -9.63 13.35
N GLU A 55 11.22 -9.10 12.21
CA GLU A 55 11.29 -7.67 11.91
C GLU A 55 10.57 -7.40 10.59
N ALA A 56 9.93 -6.23 10.46
CA ALA A 56 9.19 -5.85 9.28
C ALA A 56 9.35 -4.35 9.00
N VAL A 57 9.31 -3.99 7.71
CA VAL A 57 9.40 -2.60 7.25
C VAL A 57 8.46 -2.39 6.06
N ASN A 58 7.89 -1.19 5.95
CA ASN A 58 7.18 -0.76 4.75
C ASN A 58 8.18 -0.14 3.77
N PHE A 59 8.00 -0.41 2.48
CA PHE A 59 8.81 0.19 1.42
C PHE A 59 7.92 0.55 0.23
N ALA A 60 8.38 1.50 -0.58
CA ALA A 60 7.64 2.05 -1.70
C ALA A 60 8.54 2.08 -2.96
N PRO A 61 8.57 1.00 -3.75
CA PRO A 61 9.26 1.01 -5.04
C PRO A 61 8.56 1.94 -6.03
N ALA A 62 9.21 2.28 -7.15
CA ALA A 62 8.68 3.30 -8.07
C ALA A 62 7.29 2.98 -8.63
N ASP A 63 6.99 1.70 -8.87
CA ASP A 63 5.68 1.22 -9.32
C ASP A 63 4.56 1.40 -8.28
N TRP A 64 4.89 1.61 -7.01
CA TRP A 64 3.91 1.94 -5.97
C TRP A 64 3.30 3.33 -6.12
N ILE A 65 3.95 4.28 -6.82
CA ILE A 65 3.51 5.69 -6.90
C ILE A 65 2.03 5.80 -7.33
N SER A 66 1.68 5.18 -8.45
CA SER A 66 0.30 5.18 -8.97
C SER A 66 -0.71 4.61 -7.97
N ILE A 67 -0.35 3.51 -7.29
CA ILE A 67 -1.19 2.87 -6.27
C ILE A 67 -1.34 3.80 -5.05
N GLY A 68 -0.29 4.54 -4.71
CA GLY A 68 -0.30 5.55 -3.65
C GLY A 68 -1.33 6.65 -3.92
N ARG A 69 -1.39 7.19 -5.14
CA ARG A 69 -2.39 8.19 -5.54
C ARG A 69 -3.81 7.64 -5.47
N GLU A 70 -4.04 6.44 -6.00
CA GLU A 70 -5.35 5.76 -5.86
C GLU A 70 -5.75 5.57 -4.39
N CYS A 71 -4.78 5.24 -3.54
CA CYS A 71 -4.99 5.06 -2.11
C CYS A 71 -5.42 6.36 -1.42
N VAL A 72 -4.79 7.50 -1.75
CA VAL A 72 -5.19 8.82 -1.23
C VAL A 72 -6.60 9.18 -1.66
N ASN A 73 -6.95 8.96 -2.92
CA ASN A 73 -8.31 9.18 -3.42
C ASN A 73 -9.34 8.31 -2.67
N HIS A 74 -9.00 7.05 -2.43
CA HIS A 74 -9.84 6.16 -1.64
C HIS A 74 -9.97 6.62 -0.18
N TYR A 75 -8.88 7.02 0.46
CA TYR A 75 -8.89 7.52 1.84
C TYR A 75 -9.74 8.78 1.99
N SER A 76 -9.65 9.70 1.02
CA SER A 76 -10.49 10.90 0.96
C SER A 76 -11.99 10.52 0.96
N SER A 77 -12.40 9.56 0.13
CA SER A 77 -13.79 9.07 0.08
C SER A 77 -14.28 8.45 1.39
N LEU A 78 -13.37 7.86 2.17
CA LEU A 78 -13.65 7.24 3.47
C LEU A 78 -13.48 8.20 4.65
N LYS A 79 -13.06 9.45 4.41
CA LYS A 79 -12.64 10.42 5.45
C LYS A 79 -11.54 9.89 6.36
N ARG A 80 -10.64 9.09 5.80
CA ARG A 80 -9.49 8.52 6.51
C ARG A 80 -8.29 9.47 6.41
N ILE A 81 -7.61 9.68 7.53
CA ILE A 81 -6.42 10.54 7.60
C ILE A 81 -5.24 9.85 6.91
N CYS A 82 -4.54 10.58 6.05
CA CYS A 82 -3.28 10.14 5.45
C CYS A 82 -2.13 10.31 6.44
N VAL A 83 -1.18 9.37 6.42
CA VAL A 83 0.02 9.41 7.28
C VAL A 83 1.06 10.44 6.80
N PHE A 84 1.03 10.78 5.52
CA PHE A 84 1.80 11.85 4.89
C PHE A 84 1.07 12.33 3.63
N SER A 85 1.51 13.46 3.05
CA SER A 85 0.97 13.98 1.78
C SER A 85 1.64 13.31 0.58
N HIS A 86 0.86 12.64 -0.27
CA HIS A 86 1.39 12.04 -1.49
C HIS A 86 1.87 13.10 -2.49
N ASP A 87 1.13 14.19 -2.64
CA ASP A 87 1.51 15.29 -3.54
C ASP A 87 2.80 15.98 -3.10
N GLU A 88 3.03 16.10 -1.78
CA GLU A 88 4.29 16.62 -1.24
C GLU A 88 5.46 15.68 -1.55
N LEU A 89 5.27 14.37 -1.40
CA LEU A 89 6.27 13.37 -1.76
C LEU A 89 6.66 13.51 -3.25
N ILE A 90 5.68 13.66 -4.13
CA ILE A 90 5.92 13.81 -5.58
C ILE A 90 6.67 15.12 -5.87
N CYS A 91 6.25 16.24 -5.29
CA CYS A 91 6.94 17.52 -5.44
C CYS A 91 8.41 17.44 -4.97
N ASN A 92 8.67 16.76 -3.85
CA ASN A 92 10.02 16.56 -3.33
C ASN A 92 10.86 15.66 -4.26
N MET A 93 10.30 14.57 -4.79
CA MET A 93 10.99 13.71 -5.74
C MET A 93 11.33 14.44 -7.05
N VAL A 94 10.41 15.26 -7.56
CA VAL A 94 10.66 16.12 -8.74
C VAL A 94 11.77 17.13 -8.47
N SER A 95 11.81 17.71 -7.28
CA SER A 95 12.85 18.67 -6.88
C SER A 95 14.25 18.04 -6.81
N SER A 96 14.33 16.72 -6.69
CA SER A 96 15.57 15.93 -6.68
C SER A 96 15.61 14.93 -7.85
N CYS A 97 15.04 15.29 -9.01
CA CYS A 97 14.87 14.37 -10.14
C CYS A 97 16.19 13.81 -10.67
N ASP A 98 17.29 14.58 -10.58
CA ASP A 98 18.61 14.16 -11.05
C ASP A 98 19.17 12.94 -10.28
N ASP A 99 18.69 12.71 -9.05
CA ASP A 99 19.09 11.58 -8.21
C ASP A 99 18.22 10.33 -8.42
N LEU A 100 17.17 10.42 -9.25
CA LEU A 100 16.24 9.33 -9.48
C LEU A 100 16.73 8.37 -10.57
N ALA A 101 16.49 7.08 -10.37
CA ALA A 101 16.63 6.10 -11.44
C ALA A 101 15.67 6.47 -12.60
N PRO A 102 16.04 6.25 -13.88
CA PRO A 102 15.24 6.69 -15.03
C PRO A 102 13.77 6.23 -14.99
N LYS A 103 13.53 5.00 -14.53
CA LYS A 103 12.16 4.47 -14.42
C LYS A 103 11.34 5.16 -13.32
N ALA A 104 12.00 5.53 -12.22
CA ALA A 104 11.35 6.28 -11.16
C ALA A 104 11.01 7.70 -11.61
N ALA A 105 11.93 8.38 -12.30
CA ALA A 105 11.70 9.71 -12.85
C ALA A 105 10.50 9.73 -13.83
N GLU A 106 10.39 8.72 -14.72
CA GLU A 106 9.25 8.56 -15.63
C GLU A 106 7.92 8.47 -14.86
N LEU A 107 7.83 7.59 -13.86
CA LEU A 107 6.60 7.39 -13.09
C LEU A 107 6.23 8.60 -12.22
N VAL A 108 7.23 9.29 -11.66
CA VAL A 108 7.03 10.55 -10.94
C VAL A 108 6.49 11.64 -11.88
N TYR A 109 7.02 11.72 -13.10
CA TYR A 109 6.56 12.69 -14.10
C TYR A 109 5.11 12.41 -14.55
N ASP A 110 4.75 11.15 -14.76
CA ASP A 110 3.38 10.76 -15.09
C ASP A 110 2.39 11.14 -13.99
N ASP A 111 2.73 10.84 -12.73
CA ASP A 111 1.91 11.17 -11.57
C ASP A 111 1.80 12.69 -11.36
N LEU A 112 2.90 13.43 -11.53
CA LEU A 112 2.90 14.90 -11.48
C LEU A 112 1.94 15.50 -12.52
N ASN A 113 1.93 14.97 -13.74
CA ASN A 113 1.03 15.45 -14.78
C ASN A 113 -0.44 15.20 -14.44
N GLU A 114 -0.75 14.07 -13.79
CA GLU A 114 -2.10 13.78 -13.30
C GLU A 114 -2.50 14.79 -12.21
N MET A 115 -1.62 14.99 -11.23
CA MET A 115 -1.82 15.95 -10.14
C MET A 115 -2.07 17.37 -10.67
N VAL A 116 -1.24 17.86 -11.60
CA VAL A 116 -1.39 19.20 -12.18
C VAL A 116 -2.69 19.35 -12.97
N LYS A 117 -3.17 18.29 -13.64
CA LYS A 117 -4.47 18.33 -14.33
C LYS A 117 -5.62 18.44 -13.34
N PHE A 118 -5.54 17.71 -12.23
CA PHE A 118 -6.58 17.73 -11.19
C PHE A 118 -6.67 19.07 -10.47
N GLU A 119 -5.52 19.67 -10.10
CA GLU A 119 -5.44 20.95 -9.36
C GLU A 119 -5.80 22.19 -10.19
N ARG A 120 -5.89 22.07 -11.53
CA ARG A 120 -6.23 23.19 -12.43
C ARG A 120 -7.74 23.39 -12.63
N VAL A 121 -8.57 22.47 -12.13
CA VAL A 121 -10.04 22.50 -12.26
C VAL A 121 -10.64 23.24 -11.07
#